data_AF-A0A444J1X7-F1
#
_entry.id   AF-A0A444J1X7-F1
#
_cell.length_a   1.000
_cell.length_b   1.000
_cell.length_c   1.000
_cell.angle_alpha   90.00
_cell.angle_beta   90.00
_cell.angle_gamma   90.00
#
_symmetry.space_group_name_H-M   'P 1'
#
loop_
_entity.id
_entity.type
_entity.pdbx_description
1 polymer ?
#
loop_
_entity_poly.entity_id
_entity_poly.type
_entity_poly.pdbx_seq_one_letter_code
_entity_poly.pdbx_strand_id
1 'polypeptide(L)'
;MASKSKNPIWAFLASVKLALLLIALLASTSIIGTVIQQNKPAEHYVEEWGEGTTKVIETLNLDDMYNSVWFLGLLGAFSLNLIICSLDRIPTVIKMVRKDNLVIDPDRLPKMKLHKEEKLQVPLPRQQKR
;
A
#
# COMPACT_ATOMS: atom_id res chain seq x y z
N MET A 1 -15.94 12.38 -6.73
CA MET A 1 -14.66 12.99 -7.16
C MET A 1 -14.49 14.27 -6.35
N ALA A 2 -13.83 14.19 -5.19
CA ALA A 2 -13.52 15.39 -4.41
C ALA A 2 -12.12 15.86 -4.82
N SER A 3 -12.07 16.68 -5.87
CA SER A 3 -10.86 17.44 -6.21
C SER A 3 -10.70 18.52 -5.14
N LYS A 4 -10.04 18.19 -4.04
CA LYS A 4 -9.43 19.20 -3.16
C LYS A 4 -8.20 19.67 -3.90
N SER A 5 -7.89 20.97 -3.95
CA SER A 5 -6.66 21.48 -4.57
C SER A 5 -5.46 20.88 -3.83
N LYS A 6 -4.96 19.75 -4.30
CA LYS A 6 -3.85 19.05 -3.68
C LYS A 6 -2.60 19.83 -4.08
N ASN A 7 -1.88 20.34 -3.09
CA ASN A 7 -0.53 20.87 -3.31
C ASN A 7 0.22 19.87 -4.22
N PRO A 8 0.98 20.33 -5.22
CA PRO A 8 1.66 19.43 -6.16
C PRO A 8 2.54 18.40 -5.43
N ILE A 9 3.11 18.80 -4.30
CA ILE A 9 3.89 17.96 -3.38
C ILE A 9 3.04 16.83 -2.78
N TRP A 10 1.79 17.11 -2.39
CA TRP A 10 0.86 16.10 -1.88
C TRP A 10 0.47 15.10 -2.97
N ALA A 11 0.26 15.56 -4.20
CA ALA A 11 -0.03 14.66 -5.33
C ALA A 11 1.17 13.76 -5.68
N PHE A 12 2.39 14.27 -5.55
CA PHE A 12 3.62 13.51 -5.74
C PHE A 12 3.80 12.44 -4.64
N LEU A 13 3.63 12.82 -3.38
CA LEU A 13 3.68 11.90 -2.23
C LEU A 13 2.53 10.88 -2.21
N ALA A 14 1.38 11.18 -2.82
CA ALA A 14 0.25 10.26 -2.97
C ALA A 14 0.38 9.30 -4.17
N SER A 15 1.55 9.27 -4.83
CA SER A 15 1.75 8.46 -6.03
C SER A 15 2.08 7.00 -5.72
N VAL A 16 1.31 6.08 -6.29
CA VAL A 16 1.57 4.63 -6.21
C VAL A 16 2.88 4.25 -6.92
N LYS A 17 3.27 4.99 -7.98
CA LYS A 17 4.54 4.75 -8.69
C LYS A 17 5.74 5.01 -7.78
N LEU A 18 5.65 6.05 -6.94
CA LEU A 18 6.68 6.36 -5.94
C LEU A 18 6.74 5.26 -4.87
N ALA A 19 5.58 4.76 -4.42
CA ALA A 19 5.50 3.62 -3.50
C ALA A 19 6.25 2.39 -4.02
N LEU A 20 5.99 2.01 -5.28
CA LEU A 20 6.61 0.85 -5.91
C LEU A 20 8.13 1.01 -6.04
N LEU A 21 8.61 2.20 -6.42
CA LEU A 21 10.04 2.49 -6.46
C LEU A 21 10.68 2.42 -5.07
N LEU A 22 10.04 2.98 -4.05
CA LEU A 22 10.56 2.93 -2.67
C LEU A 22 10.61 1.51 -2.13
N ILE A 23 9.58 0.69 -2.38
CA ILE A 23 9.58 -0.73 -2.00
C ILE A 23 10.71 -1.48 -2.72
N ALA A 24 10.88 -1.26 -4.01
CA ALA A 24 11.94 -1.92 -4.78
C ALA A 24 13.34 -1.55 -4.26
N LEU A 25 13.56 -0.27 -3.95
CA LEU A 25 14.80 0.21 -3.34
C LEU A 25 15.01 -0.42 -1.97
N LEU A 26 14.03 -0.33 -1.06
CA LEU A 26 14.11 -0.93 0.28
C LEU A 26 14.36 -2.44 0.22
N ALA A 27 13.70 -3.16 -0.69
CA ALA A 27 13.92 -4.59 -0.88
C ALA A 27 15.36 -4.88 -1.33
N SER A 28 15.87 -4.15 -2.32
CA SER A 28 17.25 -4.32 -2.79
C SER A 28 18.27 -4.06 -1.68
N THR A 29 18.07 -3.01 -0.90
CA THR A 29 18.93 -2.68 0.23
C THR A 29 18.82 -3.69 1.36
N SER A 30 17.61 -4.16 1.68
CA SER A 30 17.37 -5.17 2.71
C SER A 30 18.07 -6.50 2.38
N ILE A 31 18.12 -6.88 1.10
CA ILE A 31 18.87 -8.07 0.67
C ILE A 31 20.37 -7.86 0.93
N ILE A 32 20.92 -6.71 0.55
CA ILE A 32 22.33 -6.37 0.78
C ILE A 32 22.68 -6.41 2.28
N GLY A 33 21.87 -5.75 3.12
CA GLY A 33 22.10 -5.73 4.58
C GLY A 33 21.88 -7.09 5.27
N THR A 34 21.23 -8.05 4.59
CA THR A 34 21.11 -9.43 5.10
C THR A 34 22.35 -10.27 4.78
N VAL A 35 23.04 -9.97 3.67
CA VAL A 35 24.28 -10.66 3.27
C VAL A 35 25.45 -10.22 4.16
N ILE A 36 25.47 -8.95 4.59
CA ILE A 36 26.53 -8.40 5.43
C ILE A 36 26.22 -8.74 6.90
N GLN A 37 27.13 -9.45 7.58
CA GLN A 37 27.04 -9.70 9.03
C GLN A 37 26.95 -8.35 9.75
N GLN A 38 25.93 -8.12 10.57
CA GLN A 38 25.73 -6.83 11.25
C GLN A 38 26.54 -6.73 12.55
N ASN A 39 26.97 -5.51 12.92
CA ASN A 39 27.62 -5.20 14.20
C ASN A 39 28.88 -6.06 14.54
N LYS A 40 29.70 -6.41 13.53
CA LYS A 40 30.98 -7.09 13.74
C LYS A 40 32.13 -6.07 13.82
N PRO A 41 33.28 -6.42 14.44
CA PRO A 41 34.45 -5.56 14.40
C PRO A 41 34.98 -5.40 12.97
N ALA A 42 35.51 -4.22 12.64
CA ALA A 42 36.04 -3.86 11.32
C ALA A 42 37.03 -4.90 10.76
N GLU A 43 37.87 -5.47 11.64
CA GLU A 43 38.85 -6.52 11.34
C GLU A 43 38.22 -7.74 10.65
N HIS A 44 37.02 -8.15 11.09
CA HIS A 44 36.31 -9.30 10.55
C HIS A 44 35.78 -9.05 9.13
N TYR A 45 35.46 -7.79 8.78
CA TYR A 45 35.06 -7.44 7.42
C TYR A 45 36.26 -7.37 6.47
N VAL A 46 37.42 -6.91 6.95
CA VAL A 46 38.65 -6.89 6.15
C VAL A 46 39.08 -8.31 5.78
N GLU A 47 38.98 -9.25 6.71
CA GLU A 47 39.33 -10.66 6.48
C GLU A 47 38.39 -11.34 5.47
N GLU A 48 37.09 -11.03 5.52
CA GLU A 48 36.06 -11.67 4.69
C GLU A 48 35.90 -11.02 3.30
N TRP A 49 36.00 -9.67 3.21
CA TRP A 49 35.66 -8.90 2.01
C TRP A 49 36.82 -8.04 1.45
N GLY A 50 37.94 -7.96 2.17
CA GLY A 50 39.10 -7.13 1.83
C GLY A 50 38.93 -5.64 2.17
N GLU A 51 40.05 -4.92 2.31
CA GLU A 51 40.08 -3.52 2.77
C GLU A 51 39.26 -2.55 1.90
N GLY A 52 39.21 -2.78 0.58
CA GLY A 52 38.49 -1.89 -0.34
C GLY A 52 36.98 -1.90 -0.10
N THR A 53 36.39 -3.08 0.10
CA THR A 53 34.96 -3.26 0.36
C THR A 53 34.60 -2.80 1.77
N THR A 54 35.45 -3.08 2.76
CA THR A 54 35.23 -2.66 4.16
C THR A 54 35.10 -1.14 4.28
N LYS A 55 35.93 -0.36 3.58
CA LYS A 55 35.81 1.10 3.57
C LYS A 55 34.46 1.57 3.01
N VAL A 56 33.92 0.89 2.01
CA VAL A 56 32.59 1.19 1.45
C VAL A 56 31.51 0.85 2.48
N ILE A 57 31.61 -0.30 3.14
CA ILE A 57 30.69 -0.73 4.21
C ILE A 57 30.65 0.29 5.34
N GLU A 58 31.80 0.71 5.86
CA GLU A 58 31.89 1.71 6.93
C GLU A 58 31.39 3.09 6.48
N THR A 59 31.76 3.55 5.27
CA THR A 59 31.34 4.87 4.77
C THR A 59 29.83 4.95 4.59
N LEU A 60 29.21 3.88 4.09
CA LEU A 60 27.76 3.77 3.92
C LEU A 60 27.03 3.30 5.19
N ASN A 61 27.74 3.01 6.29
CA ASN A 61 27.19 2.43 7.52
C ASN A 61 26.35 1.17 7.24
N LEU A 62 26.87 0.27 6.38
CA LEU A 62 26.22 -1.00 6.04
C LEU A 62 26.37 -2.06 7.15
N ASP A 63 27.30 -1.85 8.08
CA ASP A 63 27.54 -2.63 9.30
C ASP A 63 26.44 -2.45 10.36
N ASP A 64 25.82 -1.26 10.40
CA ASP A 64 24.60 -0.95 11.17
C ASP A 64 23.56 -0.25 10.27
N MET A 65 23.19 -0.95 9.19
CA MET A 65 22.34 -0.40 8.13
C MET A 65 20.96 0.04 8.66
N TYR A 66 20.37 -0.72 9.59
CA TYR A 66 19.00 -0.51 10.06
C TYR A 66 18.85 0.73 10.95
N ASN A 67 19.91 1.17 11.63
CA ASN A 67 19.92 2.43 12.39
C ASN A 67 20.44 3.61 11.56
N SER A 68 20.91 3.38 10.34
CA SER A 68 21.48 4.43 9.53
C SER A 68 20.44 5.44 9.06
N VAL A 69 20.81 6.73 9.10
CA VAL A 69 19.91 7.85 8.78
C VAL A 69 19.36 7.75 7.36
N TRP A 70 20.14 7.26 6.40
CA TRP A 70 19.67 7.13 5.01
C TRP A 70 18.62 6.02 4.86
N PHE A 71 18.77 4.91 5.58
CA PHE A 71 17.81 3.80 5.56
C PHE A 71 16.52 4.19 6.29
N LEU A 72 16.64 4.82 7.47
CA LEU A 72 15.50 5.36 8.21
C LEU A 72 14.76 6.44 7.40
N GLY A 73 15.49 7.26 6.64
CA GLY A 73 14.93 8.24 5.71
C GLY A 73 14.11 7.59 4.59
N LEU A 74 14.62 6.52 3.97
CA LEU A 74 13.88 5.72 2.98
C LEU A 74 12.62 5.10 3.58
N LEU A 75 12.74 4.50 4.76
CA LEU A 75 11.62 3.86 5.47
C LEU A 75 10.55 4.89 5.88
N GLY A 76 10.98 6.07 6.33
CA GLY A 76 10.11 7.20 6.66
C GLY A 76 9.39 7.74 5.42
N ALA A 77 10.09 7.93 4.32
CA ALA A 77 9.50 8.37 3.05
C ALA A 77 8.46 7.35 2.54
N PHE A 78 8.77 6.06 2.63
CA PHE A 78 7.84 4.99 2.28
C PHE A 78 6.60 4.98 3.19
N SER A 79 6.80 5.09 4.49
CA SER A 79 5.71 5.15 5.48
C SER A 79 4.80 6.35 5.24
N LEU A 80 5.36 7.54 4.98
CA LEU A 80 4.58 8.75 4.65
C LEU A 80 3.78 8.57 3.36
N ASN A 81 4.38 8.00 2.31
CA ASN A 81 3.67 7.69 1.07
C ASN A 81 2.48 6.75 1.31
N LEU A 82 2.66 5.69 2.10
CA LEU A 82 1.59 4.77 2.45
C LEU A 82 0.47 5.43 3.26
N ILE A 83 0.81 6.28 4.24
CA ILE A 83 -0.16 7.00 5.06
C ILE A 83 -1.02 7.90 4.16
N ILE A 84 -0.39 8.69 3.28
CA ILE A 84 -1.10 9.59 2.38
C ILE A 84 -2.00 8.81 1.42
N CYS A 85 -1.47 7.75 0.80
CA CYS A 85 -2.25 6.89 -0.10
C CYS A 85 -3.45 6.24 0.61
N SER A 86 -3.28 5.82 1.87
CA SER A 86 -4.34 5.23 2.68
C SER A 86 -5.43 6.24 3.02
N LEU A 87 -5.05 7.45 3.46
CA LEU A 87 -6.01 8.52 3.79
C LEU A 87 -6.87 8.92 2.60
N ASP A 88 -6.29 8.98 1.39
CA ASP A 88 -7.03 9.31 0.18
C ASP A 88 -7.96 8.17 -0.28
N ARG A 89 -7.56 6.91 -0.10
CA ARG A 89 -8.27 5.75 -0.67
C ARG A 89 -9.34 5.17 0.27
N ILE A 90 -9.06 5.06 1.56
CA ILE A 90 -9.96 4.46 2.58
C ILE A 90 -11.38 5.06 2.58
N PRO A 91 -11.61 6.39 2.60
CA PRO A 91 -12.96 6.94 2.67
C PRO A 91 -13.80 6.63 1.43
N THR A 92 -13.15 6.52 0.26
CA THR A 92 -13.82 6.14 -0.99
C THR A 92 -14.26 4.68 -0.95
N VAL A 93 -13.38 3.80 -0.46
CA VAL A 93 -13.69 2.37 -0.30
C VAL A 93 -14.82 2.18 0.71
N ILE A 94 -14.79 2.86 1.85
CA ILE A 94 -15.87 2.78 2.85
C ILE A 94 -17.21 3.22 2.26
N LYS A 95 -17.25 4.29 1.46
CA LYS A 95 -18.48 4.74 0.78
C LYS A 95 -19.00 3.73 -0.23
N MET A 96 -18.11 3.02 -0.94
CA MET A 96 -18.51 1.98 -1.88
C MET A 96 -19.07 0.75 -1.16
N VAL A 97 -18.44 0.32 -0.07
CA VAL A 97 -18.89 -0.84 0.72
C VAL A 97 -20.19 -0.54 1.46
N ARG A 98 -20.38 0.69 1.97
CA ARG A 98 -21.62 1.12 2.65
C ARG A 98 -22.78 1.43 1.71
N LYS A 99 -22.58 1.44 0.38
CA LYS A 99 -23.71 1.57 -0.55
C LYS A 99 -24.47 0.25 -0.55
N ASP A 100 -25.68 0.27 0.01
CA ASP A 100 -26.63 -0.82 -0.15
C ASP A 100 -26.96 -0.99 -1.63
N ASN A 101 -26.41 -2.05 -2.22
CA ASN A 101 -26.79 -2.50 -3.57
C ASN A 101 -28.12 -3.30 -3.54
N LEU A 102 -28.75 -3.42 -2.37
CA LEU A 102 -29.97 -4.18 -2.13
C LEU A 102 -31.25 -3.37 -2.37
N VAL A 103 -31.18 -2.03 -2.36
CA VAL A 103 -32.30 -1.18 -2.76
C VAL A 103 -32.23 -0.98 -4.27
N ILE A 104 -32.73 -1.98 -4.99
CA ILE A 104 -32.95 -1.89 -6.44
C ILE A 104 -34.34 -1.27 -6.64
N ASP A 105 -34.39 -0.09 -7.27
CA ASP A 105 -35.66 0.51 -7.71
C ASP A 105 -36.42 -0.50 -8.59
N PRO A 106 -37.69 -0.81 -8.31
CA PRO A 106 -38.46 -1.81 -9.06
C PRO A 106 -38.55 -1.44 -10.56
N ASP A 107 -38.47 -0.16 -10.91
CA ASP A 107 -38.45 0.34 -12.29
C ASP A 107 -37.13 0.06 -13.06
N ARG A 108 -36.08 -0.40 -12.36
CA ARG A 108 -34.78 -0.77 -12.97
C ARG A 108 -34.65 -2.27 -13.24
N LEU A 109 -35.50 -3.09 -12.64
CA LEU A 109 -35.56 -4.54 -12.88
C LEU A 109 -35.87 -4.91 -14.35
N PRO A 110 -36.80 -4.24 -15.07
CA PRO A 110 -37.12 -4.58 -16.47
C PRO A 110 -35.98 -4.23 -17.45
N LYS A 111 -35.01 -3.42 -17.01
CA LYS A 111 -33.89 -2.93 -17.84
C LYS A 111 -32.61 -3.77 -17.66
N MET A 112 -32.64 -4.74 -16.75
CA MET A 112 -31.52 -5.66 -16.54
C MET A 112 -31.53 -6.77 -17.59
N LYS A 113 -30.33 -7.19 -18.02
CA LYS A 113 -30.14 -8.15 -19.13
C LYS A 113 -30.67 -9.56 -18.86
N LEU A 114 -31.01 -9.87 -17.61
CA LEU A 114 -31.56 -11.14 -17.15
C LEU A 114 -32.94 -10.91 -16.54
N HIS A 115 -33.91 -10.59 -17.39
CA HIS A 115 -35.31 -10.56 -17.00
C HIS A 115 -35.97 -11.85 -17.49
N LYS A 116 -36.14 -12.83 -16.60
CA LYS A 116 -37.06 -13.94 -16.83
C LYS A 116 -38.26 -13.71 -15.93
N GLU A 117 -39.36 -13.25 -16.52
CA GLU A 117 -40.64 -13.19 -15.82
C GLU A 117 -41.21 -14.59 -15.72
N GLU A 118 -40.93 -15.27 -14.62
CA GLU A 118 -41.66 -16.46 -14.25
C GLU A 118 -42.79 -16.01 -13.33
N LYS A 119 -44.02 -16.02 -13.84
CA LYS A 119 -45.22 -15.71 -13.06
C LYS A 119 -45.33 -16.74 -11.93
N LEU A 120 -44.92 -16.33 -10.73
CA LEU A 120 -44.98 -17.17 -9.54
C LEU A 120 -46.45 -17.43 -9.20
N GLN A 121 -46.95 -18.60 -9.60
CA GLN A 121 -48.32 -19.08 -9.33
C GLN A 121 -48.43 -19.65 -7.90
N VAL A 122 -47.83 -18.96 -6.93
CA VAL A 122 -47.86 -19.34 -5.51
C VAL A 122 -48.57 -18.22 -4.75
N PRO A 123 -49.59 -18.51 -3.92
CA PRO A 123 -50.22 -17.49 -3.09
C PRO A 123 -49.16 -16.82 -2.21
N LEU A 124 -48.99 -15.50 -2.34
CA LEU A 124 -48.12 -14.75 -1.44
C LEU A 124 -48.66 -14.94 -0.01
N PRO A 125 -47.86 -15.44 0.95
CA PRO A 125 -48.26 -15.34 2.34
C PRO A 125 -48.49 -13.86 2.65
N ARG A 126 -49.66 -13.55 3.22
CA ARG A 126 -50.02 -12.19 3.61
C ARG A 126 -48.82 -11.58 4.33
N GLN A 127 -48.31 -10.48 3.78
CA GLN A 127 -47.35 -9.59 4.45
C GLN A 127 -48.04 -9.11 5.73
N GLN A 128 -47.87 -9.87 6.81
CA GLN A 128 -48.39 -9.57 8.12
C GLN A 128 -47.53 -8.42 8.64
N LYS A 129 -48.03 -7.20 8.41
CA LYS A 129 -47.51 -5.94 8.94
C LYS A 129 -47.34 -6.08 10.47
N ARG A 130 -46.10 -6.21 10.94
CA ARG A 130 -45.71 -6.00 12.33
C ARG A 130 -44.41 -5.21 12.38
#